data_AF-A0A1V5AVF6-F1
#
_entry.id   AF-A0A1V5AVF6-F1
#
_cell.length_a   1.000
_cell.length_b   1.000
_cell.length_c   1.000
_cell.angle_alpha   90.00
_cell.angle_beta   90.00
_cell.angle_gamma   90.00
#
_symmetry.space_group_name_H-M   'P 1'
#
loop_
_entity.id
_entity.type
_entity.pdbx_description
1 polymer ?
#
loop_
_entity_poly.entity_id
_entity_poly.type
_entity_poly.pdbx_seq_one_letter_code
_entity_poly.pdbx_strand_id
1 'polypeptide(L)'
;MMELNACGLCCQECPLISNHCSGCEATKGKPPWVYEAGFDEGCPIYDCAVNMKSYTHCGQCSKLPCEIFSRLRDPSMSDEAFSKSLSERIAWLKEARQ
;
A
#
# COMPACT_ATOMS: atom_id res chain seq x y z
N MET A 1 11.54 -11.50 -9.40
CA MET A 1 11.41 -10.05 -9.14
C MET A 1 10.10 -9.88 -8.39
N MET A 2 10.13 -9.36 -7.17
CA MET A 2 8.92 -9.18 -6.37
C MET A 2 8.17 -7.95 -6.90
N GLU A 3 6.92 -8.11 -7.35
CA GLU A 3 6.11 -6.99 -7.82
C GLU A 3 5.51 -6.25 -6.62
N LEU A 4 6.03 -5.06 -6.35
CA LEU A 4 5.55 -4.20 -5.27
C LEU A 4 4.31 -3.42 -5.73
N ASN A 5 3.25 -3.45 -4.91
CA ASN A 5 2.13 -2.55 -5.09
C ASN A 5 2.51 -1.10 -4.77
N ALA A 6 1.56 -0.18 -5.01
CA ALA A 6 1.73 1.24 -4.75
C ALA A 6 2.30 1.56 -3.35
N CYS A 7 1.87 0.81 -2.32
CA CYS A 7 2.27 0.97 -0.93
C CYS A 7 3.50 0.14 -0.50
N GLY A 8 4.11 -0.64 -1.40
CA GLY A 8 5.25 -1.51 -1.08
C GLY A 8 4.86 -2.87 -0.50
N LEU A 9 3.57 -3.22 -0.42
CA LEU A 9 3.15 -4.58 -0.08
C LEU A 9 3.24 -5.51 -1.31
N CYS A 10 3.61 -6.76 -1.07
CA CYS A 10 3.53 -7.82 -2.07
C CYS A 10 2.19 -8.57 -1.94
N CYS A 11 1.34 -8.50 -2.96
CA CYS A 11 0.07 -9.24 -2.94
C CYS A 11 0.25 -10.76 -2.98
N GLN A 12 1.38 -11.25 -3.50
CA GLN A 12 1.66 -12.69 -3.59
C GLN A 12 1.91 -13.32 -2.21
N GLU A 13 2.29 -12.52 -1.23
CA GLU A 13 2.48 -12.93 0.16
C GLU A 13 1.25 -12.59 1.04
N CYS A 14 0.20 -12.00 0.45
CA CYS A 14 -0.99 -11.60 1.18
C CYS A 14 -1.99 -12.78 1.27
N PRO A 15 -2.36 -13.24 2.48
CA PRO A 15 -3.27 -14.37 2.63
C PRO A 15 -4.70 -14.11 2.14
N LEU A 16 -5.06 -12.85 1.87
CA LEU A 16 -6.40 -12.46 1.39
C LEU A 16 -6.55 -12.55 -0.14
N ILE A 17 -5.44 -12.67 -0.89
CA ILE A 17 -5.47 -12.75 -2.35
C ILE A 17 -6.15 -14.06 -2.79
N SER A 18 -6.93 -14.04 -3.87
CA SER A 18 -7.68 -15.17 -4.46
C SER A 18 -8.96 -15.59 -3.74
N ASN A 19 -9.06 -15.43 -2.41
CA ASN A 19 -10.30 -15.74 -1.68
C ASN A 19 -11.22 -14.53 -1.54
N HIS A 20 -10.69 -13.39 -1.08
CA HIS A 20 -11.49 -12.21 -0.71
C HIS A 20 -11.00 -10.92 -1.37
N CYS A 21 -9.84 -10.94 -2.03
CA CYS A 21 -9.24 -9.79 -2.70
C CYS A 21 -8.68 -10.19 -4.07
N SER A 22 -8.94 -9.38 -5.09
CA SER A 22 -8.40 -9.54 -6.45
C SER A 22 -7.15 -8.68 -6.70
N GLY A 23 -6.63 -8.00 -5.67
CA GLY A 23 -5.46 -7.12 -5.76
C GLY A 23 -5.82 -5.65 -6.00
N CYS A 24 -4.89 -4.76 -5.64
CA CYS A 24 -5.08 -3.32 -5.71
C CYS A 24 -5.31 -2.82 -7.14
N GLU A 25 -4.65 -3.39 -8.14
CA GLU A 25 -4.82 -3.00 -9.53
C GLU A 25 -6.23 -3.37 -10.05
N ALA A 26 -6.64 -4.63 -9.85
CA ALA A 26 -7.95 -5.10 -10.28
C ALA A 26 -9.11 -4.36 -9.57
N THR A 27 -8.92 -4.01 -8.29
CA THR A 27 -9.89 -3.23 -7.51
C THR A 27 -9.75 -1.72 -7.69
N LYS A 28 -8.76 -1.24 -8.45
CA LYS A 28 -8.42 0.20 -8.59
C LYS A 28 -8.25 0.90 -7.24
N GLY A 29 -7.53 0.27 -6.32
CA GLY A 29 -7.25 0.78 -4.99
C GLY A 29 -8.40 0.62 -3.99
N LYS A 30 -9.39 -0.23 -4.27
CA LYS A 30 -10.57 -0.46 -3.43
C LYS A 30 -10.70 -1.89 -2.90
N PRO A 31 -9.65 -2.49 -2.30
CA PRO A 31 -9.78 -3.80 -1.68
C PRO A 31 -10.70 -3.73 -0.44
N PRO A 32 -11.38 -4.82 -0.04
CA PRO A 32 -12.39 -4.79 1.02
C PRO A 32 -11.92 -4.18 2.36
N TRP A 33 -10.70 -4.51 2.80
CA TRP A 33 -10.15 -4.04 4.07
C TRP A 33 -10.02 -2.51 4.18
N VAL A 34 -9.94 -1.79 3.04
CA VAL A 34 -9.81 -0.32 3.04
C VAL A 34 -11.08 0.33 3.58
N TYR A 35 -12.24 -0.25 3.30
CA TYR A 35 -13.52 0.18 3.84
C TYR A 35 -13.63 -0.13 5.33
N GLU A 36 -13.13 -1.30 5.75
CA GLU A 36 -13.04 -1.67 7.18
C GLU A 36 -12.10 -0.73 7.95
N ALA A 37 -11.07 -0.20 7.28
CA ALA A 37 -10.16 0.81 7.81
C ALA A 37 -10.73 2.25 7.81
N GLY A 38 -11.98 2.45 7.38
CA GLY A 38 -12.68 3.74 7.40
C GLY A 38 -12.35 4.66 6.23
N PHE A 39 -11.92 4.12 5.09
CA PHE A 39 -11.64 4.88 3.87
C PHE A 39 -12.71 4.60 2.80
N ASP A 40 -13.85 5.28 2.92
CA ASP A 40 -15.04 5.06 2.07
C ASP A 40 -14.80 5.35 0.57
N GLU A 41 -13.84 6.22 0.25
CA GLU A 41 -13.50 6.57 -1.13
C GLU A 41 -12.47 5.61 -1.77
N GLY A 42 -11.88 4.72 -0.97
CA GLY A 42 -10.80 3.83 -1.39
C GLY A 42 -9.43 4.22 -0.82
N CYS A 43 -8.38 3.52 -1.25
CA CYS A 43 -7.05 3.62 -0.68
C CYS A 43 -6.39 4.96 -1.04
N PRO A 44 -6.07 5.82 -0.06
CA PRO A 44 -5.50 7.14 -0.33
C PRO A 44 -4.07 7.05 -0.89
N ILE A 45 -3.33 5.97 -0.58
CA ILE A 45 -2.00 5.74 -1.17
C ILE A 45 -2.13 5.42 -2.66
N TYR A 46 -3.06 4.53 -3.02
CA TYR A 46 -3.26 4.14 -4.42
C TYR A 46 -3.73 5.33 -5.25
N ASP A 47 -4.70 6.08 -4.74
CA ASP A 47 -5.21 7.26 -5.44
C ASP A 47 -4.12 8.31 -5.67
N CYS A 48 -3.34 8.62 -4.62
CA CYS A 48 -2.24 9.59 -4.73
C CYS A 48 -1.12 9.11 -5.66
N ALA A 49 -0.64 7.87 -5.52
CA ALA A 49 0.50 7.38 -6.30
C ALA A 49 0.10 7.07 -7.74
N VAL A 50 -0.95 6.26 -7.93
CA VAL A 50 -1.33 5.71 -9.23
C VAL A 50 -2.22 6.68 -9.99
N ASN A 51 -3.37 7.07 -9.43
CA ASN A 51 -4.36 7.87 -10.17
C ASN A 51 -3.89 9.31 -10.39
N MET A 52 -3.37 9.98 -9.35
CA MET A 52 -2.99 11.39 -9.43
C MET A 52 -1.58 11.63 -9.98
N LYS A 53 -0.61 10.79 -9.59
CA LYS A 53 0.81 10.98 -9.95
C LYS A 53 1.31 10.06 -11.05
N SER A 54 0.50 9.08 -11.47
CA SER A 54 0.90 8.08 -12.49
C SER A 54 2.17 7.32 -12.13
N TYR A 55 2.41 7.11 -10.84
CA TYR A 55 3.48 6.26 -10.33
C TYR A 55 3.01 4.82 -10.22
N THR A 56 3.93 3.89 -10.45
CA THR A 56 3.70 2.47 -10.14
C THR A 56 3.71 2.25 -8.63
N HIS A 57 4.62 2.95 -7.93
CA HIS A 57 4.71 2.87 -6.47
C HIS A 57 5.29 4.11 -5.80
N CYS A 58 5.02 4.24 -4.50
CA CYS A 58 5.47 5.38 -3.70
C CYS A 58 7.00 5.58 -3.67
N GLY A 59 7.80 4.57 -4.01
CA GLY A 59 9.26 4.69 -4.17
C GLY A 59 9.70 5.74 -5.21
N GLN A 60 8.85 6.05 -6.19
CA GLN A 60 9.10 7.10 -7.19
C GLN A 60 8.88 8.51 -6.62
N CYS A 61 8.24 8.63 -5.44
CA CYS A 61 7.97 9.90 -4.79
C CYS A 61 9.15 10.34 -3.92
N SER A 62 9.71 11.52 -4.20
CA SER A 62 10.79 12.11 -3.39
C SER A 62 10.40 12.43 -1.94
N LYS A 63 9.10 12.44 -1.63
CA LYS A 63 8.56 12.68 -0.29
C LYS A 63 8.33 11.41 0.52
N LEU A 64 8.73 10.22 0.05
CA LEU A 64 8.55 8.97 0.79
C LEU A 64 9.52 8.87 1.98
N PRO A 65 9.05 8.62 3.22
CA PRO A 65 7.64 8.47 3.62
C PRO A 65 6.93 9.80 3.84
N CYS A 66 5.73 9.94 3.27
CA CYS A 66 4.86 11.11 3.47
C CYS A 66 3.68 10.79 4.39
N GLU A 67 2.95 11.81 4.83
CA GLU A 67 1.82 11.65 5.76
C GLU A 67 0.76 10.65 5.26
N ILE A 68 0.38 10.72 3.98
CA ILE A 68 -0.59 9.79 3.37
C ILE A 68 -0.12 8.33 3.54
N PHE A 69 1.17 8.09 3.31
CA PHE A 69 1.76 6.76 3.39
C PHE A 69 1.85 6.24 4.83
N SER A 70 2.25 7.11 5.75
CA SER A 70 2.43 6.78 7.17
C SER A 70 1.13 6.70 7.95
N ARG A 71 0.01 7.22 7.42
CA ARG A 71 -1.29 7.20 8.09
C ARG A 71 -2.13 5.96 7.78
N LEU A 72 -1.97 5.38 6.57
CA LEU A 72 -2.76 4.21 6.19
C LEU A 72 -2.28 2.99 6.97
N ARG A 73 -3.09 2.59 7.95
CA ARG A 73 -2.85 1.51 8.90
C ARG A 73 -4.08 0.60 8.95
N ASP A 74 -3.83 -0.70 8.97
CA ASP A 74 -4.85 -1.69 9.33
C ASP A 74 -5.17 -1.54 10.84
N PRO A 75 -6.42 -1.23 11.22
CA PRO A 75 -6.81 -1.05 12.62
C PRO A 75 -6.58 -2.29 13.51
N SER A 76 -6.48 -3.48 12.90
CA SER A 76 -6.24 -4.73 13.62
C SER A 76 -4.76 -4.95 14.01
N MET A 77 -3.83 -4.19 13.41
CA MET A 77 -2.41 -4.29 13.72
C MET A 77 -2.05 -3.60 15.04
N SER A 78 -1.11 -4.19 15.79
CA SER A 78 -0.46 -3.47 16.91
C SER A 78 0.45 -2.35 16.41
N ASP A 79 0.85 -1.45 17.31
CA ASP A 79 1.76 -0.34 16.99
C ASP A 79 3.12 -0.86 16.51
N GLU A 80 3.63 -1.93 17.14
CA GLU A 80 4.91 -2.56 16.79
C GLU A 80 4.84 -3.23 15.42
N ALA A 81 3.77 -3.98 15.17
CA ALA A 81 3.55 -4.64 13.88
C ALA A 81 3.44 -3.60 12.75
N PHE A 82 2.71 -2.51 13.00
CA PHE A 82 2.56 -1.42 12.04
C PHE A 82 3.90 -0.72 11.77
N SER A 83 4.65 -0.37 12.82
CA SER A 83 5.95 0.27 12.70
C SER A 83 6.97 -0.59 11.92
N LYS A 84 6.97 -1.90 12.19
CA LYS A 84 7.81 -2.86 11.46
C LYS A 84 7.42 -2.93 9.98
N SER A 85 6.14 -3.14 9.69
CA SER A 85 5.63 -3.17 8.30
C SER A 85 5.92 -1.86 7.56
N LEU A 86 5.73 -0.71 8.22
CA LEU A 86 6.03 0.59 7.64
C LEU A 86 7.50 0.71 7.23
N SER A 87 8.41 0.30 8.11
CA SER A 87 9.85 0.34 7.87
C SER A 87 10.28 -0.57 6.72
N GLU A 88 9.77 -1.79 6.68
CA GLU A 88 10.06 -2.79 5.63
C GLU A 88 9.58 -2.29 4.26
N ARG A 89 8.32 -1.83 4.16
CA ARG A 89 7.78 -1.28 2.91
C ARG A 89 8.58 -0.09 2.41
N ILE A 90 9.03 0.81 3.30
CA ILE A 90 9.86 1.95 2.90
C ILE A 90 11.21 1.49 2.34
N ALA A 91 11.84 0.50 2.95
CA ALA A 91 13.10 -0.07 2.48
C ALA A 91 12.94 -0.66 1.07
N TRP A 92 11.96 -1.54 0.89
CA TRP A 92 11.69 -2.17 -0.42
C TRP A 92 11.35 -1.14 -1.51
N LEU A 93 10.54 -0.13 -1.20
CA LEU A 93 10.21 0.93 -2.14
C LEU A 93 11.41 1.80 -2.53
N LYS A 94 12.35 2.01 -1.61
CA LYS A 94 13.59 2.75 -1.90
C LYS A 94 14.54 1.93 -2.77
N GLU A 95 14.59 0.62 -2.58
CA GLU A 95 15.39 -0.29 -3.41
C GLU A 95 14.79 -0.46 -4.81
N ALA A 96 13.47 -0.45 -4.92
CA ALA A 96 12.75 -0.50 -6.20
C ALA A 96 12.76 0.83 -6.97
N ARG A 97 13.44 1.86 -6.46
CA ARG A 97 13.60 3.16 -7.13
C ARG A 97 14.58 3.02 -8.31
N GLN A 98 14.10 2.49 -9.43
CA GLN A 98 14.79 2.47 -10.73
C GLN A 98 14.12 3.44 -11.69
#